data_AF-A0A2G9HDL5-F1
#
_entry.id   AF-A0A2G9HDL5-F1
#
_cell.length_a   1.000
_cell.length_b   1.000
_cell.length_c   1.000
_cell.angle_alpha   90.00
_cell.angle_beta   90.00
_cell.angle_gamma   90.00
#
_symmetry.space_group_name_H-M   'P 1'
#
loop_
_entity.id
_entity.type
_entity.pdbx_description
1 polymer ?
#
loop_
_entity_poly.entity_id
_entity_poly.type
_entity_poly.pdbx_seq_one_letter_code
_entity_poly.pdbx_strand_id
1 'polypeptide(L)'
;MFRKEYLDLVLVPCGLLIMFSYHLILLYRCLKLPHTTVIGFENNDKKYWVEKLMQSENRDVKTALDVISANISAATFLASVCLTLSALIGAWIANNSNIFQSELIYGDTRPATMSIKYITLLICFLLAFSCFVQSARWFIHANYLISTPGSDISTEYVELAVIRGGDFWSVGLRALYFATTLLLWFFGPIPMFATSVTMVVLLHYLDNDTTSLTKKRSHRKEKLKRLEEII
;
A
#
# COMPACT_ATOMS: atom_id res chain seq x y z
N MET A 1 -31.37 -17.93 17.30
CA MET A 1 -30.83 -16.55 17.40
C MET A 1 -29.37 -16.55 17.86
N PHE A 2 -29.02 -17.21 18.97
CA PHE A 2 -27.67 -17.25 19.58
C PHE A 2 -26.48 -17.70 18.70
N ARG A 3 -26.68 -18.47 17.63
CA ARG A 3 -25.56 -19.04 16.84
C ARG A 3 -24.87 -18.04 15.90
N LYS A 4 -25.58 -17.00 15.45
CA LYS A 4 -25.04 -15.99 14.51
C LYS A 4 -24.19 -14.94 15.24
N GLU A 5 -24.67 -14.45 16.39
CA GLU A 5 -23.97 -13.45 17.21
C GLU A 5 -22.64 -13.98 17.78
N TYR A 6 -22.58 -15.25 18.15
CA TYR A 6 -21.33 -15.89 18.62
C TYR A 6 -20.29 -16.02 17.50
N LEU A 7 -20.75 -16.18 16.26
CA LEU A 7 -19.88 -16.25 15.08
C LEU A 7 -19.25 -14.88 14.79
N ASP A 8 -20.05 -13.81 14.87
CA ASP A 8 -19.54 -12.43 14.78
C ASP A 8 -18.52 -12.11 15.88
N LEU A 9 -18.82 -12.52 17.12
CA LEU A 9 -17.97 -12.26 18.29
C LEU A 9 -16.58 -12.91 18.18
N VAL A 10 -16.46 -14.03 17.46
CA VAL A 10 -15.19 -14.76 17.33
C VAL A 10 -14.49 -14.45 16.01
N LEU A 11 -15.19 -14.56 14.87
CA LEU A 11 -14.53 -14.43 13.56
C LEU A 11 -14.06 -13.00 13.27
N VAL A 12 -14.81 -11.98 13.71
CA VAL A 12 -14.43 -10.58 13.46
C VAL A 12 -13.15 -10.23 14.22
N PRO A 13 -13.05 -10.44 15.55
CA PRO A 13 -11.79 -10.20 16.25
C PRO A 13 -10.65 -11.10 15.76
N CYS A 14 -10.91 -12.37 15.45
CA CYS A 14 -9.87 -13.25 14.91
C CYS A 14 -9.34 -12.76 13.55
N GLY A 15 -10.21 -12.37 12.62
CA GLY A 15 -9.81 -11.82 11.33
C GLY A 15 -9.02 -10.52 11.45
N LEU A 16 -9.47 -9.62 12.34
CA LEU A 16 -8.74 -8.38 12.65
C LEU A 16 -7.38 -8.66 13.31
N LEU A 17 -7.30 -9.60 14.25
CA LEU A 17 -6.06 -10.01 14.89
C LEU A 17 -5.07 -10.61 13.90
N ILE A 18 -5.54 -11.44 12.96
CA ILE A 18 -4.71 -12.01 11.88
C ILE A 18 -4.11 -10.88 11.03
N MET A 19 -4.95 -9.94 10.59
CA MET A 19 -4.49 -8.78 9.80
C MET A 19 -3.52 -7.91 10.60
N PHE A 20 -3.86 -7.57 11.84
CA PHE A 20 -3.04 -6.69 12.68
C PHE A 20 -1.70 -7.32 13.03
N SER A 21 -1.69 -8.61 13.39
CA SER A 21 -0.47 -9.37 13.68
C SER A 21 0.44 -9.43 12.47
N TYR A 22 -0.11 -9.68 11.26
CA TYR A 22 0.67 -9.66 10.03
C TYR A 22 1.35 -8.31 9.80
N HIS A 23 0.60 -7.21 9.91
CA HIS A 23 1.14 -5.87 9.68
C HIS A 23 2.16 -5.47 10.75
N LEU A 24 2.00 -5.90 12.00
CA LEU A 24 2.95 -5.66 13.08
C LEU A 24 4.26 -6.43 12.85
N ILE A 25 4.17 -7.70 12.44
CA ILE A 25 5.33 -8.53 12.07
C ILE A 25 6.05 -7.91 10.87
N LEU A 26 5.31 -7.46 9.87
CA LEU A 26 5.88 -6.80 8.69
C LEU A 26 6.57 -5.48 9.06
N LEU A 27 5.96 -4.66 9.91
CA LEU A 27 6.56 -3.43 10.41
C LEU A 27 7.86 -3.73 11.15
N TYR A 28 7.84 -4.73 12.03
CA TYR A 28 9.05 -5.20 12.72
C TYR A 28 10.14 -5.64 11.75
N ARG A 29 9.80 -6.45 10.73
CA ARG A 29 10.74 -6.88 9.68
C ARG A 29 11.27 -5.70 8.88
N CYS A 30 10.43 -4.72 8.54
CA CYS A 30 10.84 -3.53 7.80
C CYS A 30 11.83 -2.66 8.61
N LEU A 31 11.63 -2.57 9.93
CA LEU A 31 12.50 -1.79 10.82
C LEU A 31 13.80 -2.50 11.19
N LYS A 32 13.76 -3.82 11.44
CA LYS A 32 14.93 -4.58 11.94
C LYS A 32 15.70 -5.35 10.86
N LEU A 33 15.02 -5.77 9.80
CA LEU A 33 15.55 -6.67 8.76
C LEU A 33 15.15 -6.19 7.35
N PRO A 34 15.46 -4.93 6.97
CA PRO A 34 15.00 -4.34 5.71
C PRO A 34 15.43 -5.15 4.48
N HIS A 35 16.60 -5.82 4.51
CA HIS A 35 17.08 -6.64 3.40
C HIS A 35 16.26 -7.92 3.14
N THR A 36 15.33 -8.28 4.02
CA THR A 36 14.51 -9.49 3.90
C THR A 36 13.09 -9.22 3.40
N THR A 37 12.73 -7.95 3.15
CA THR A 37 11.38 -7.55 2.75
C THR A 37 11.38 -6.97 1.34
N VAL A 38 10.27 -7.13 0.60
CA VAL A 38 10.11 -6.49 -0.71
C VAL A 38 10.24 -4.97 -0.61
N ILE A 39 9.67 -4.35 0.44
CA ILE A 39 9.78 -2.90 0.66
C ILE A 39 11.26 -2.47 0.72
N GLY A 40 12.09 -3.19 1.49
CA GLY A 40 13.51 -2.85 1.59
C GLY A 40 14.28 -3.13 0.30
N PHE A 41 13.91 -4.18 -0.44
CA PHE A 41 14.48 -4.45 -1.77
C PHE A 41 14.13 -3.35 -2.77
N GLU A 42 12.86 -2.94 -2.85
CA GLU A 42 12.41 -1.81 -3.68
C GLU A 42 13.09 -0.51 -3.27
N ASN A 43 13.29 -0.26 -1.98
CA ASN A 43 13.98 0.94 -1.51
C ASN A 43 15.46 0.93 -1.90
N ASN A 44 16.11 -0.25 -1.90
CA ASN A 44 17.46 -0.39 -2.42
C ASN A 44 17.54 -0.21 -3.95
N ASP A 45 16.51 -0.65 -4.68
CA ASP A 45 16.43 -0.41 -6.13
C ASP A 45 16.19 1.05 -6.48
N LYS A 46 15.32 1.74 -5.73
CA LYS A 46 15.13 3.21 -5.82
C LYS A 46 16.44 3.93 -5.52
N LYS A 47 17.16 3.52 -4.47
CA LYS A 47 18.47 4.06 -4.12
C LYS A 47 19.46 3.92 -5.27
N TYR A 48 19.67 2.70 -5.75
CA TYR A 48 20.58 2.42 -6.86
C TYR A 48 20.20 3.19 -8.15
N TRP A 49 18.90 3.32 -8.41
CA TRP A 49 18.40 4.10 -9.54
C TRP A 49 18.75 5.59 -9.40
N VAL A 50 18.57 6.18 -8.22
CA VAL A 50 18.94 7.58 -7.95
C VAL A 50 20.46 7.77 -8.04
N GLU A 51 21.26 6.90 -7.43
CA GLU A 51 22.73 6.95 -7.51
C GLU A 51 23.21 6.97 -8.96
N LYS A 52 22.65 6.08 -9.81
CA LYS A 52 23.01 6.02 -11.23
C LYS A 52 22.55 7.23 -12.02
N LEU A 53 21.36 7.74 -11.73
CA LEU A 53 20.84 8.96 -12.36
C LEU A 53 21.71 10.18 -12.05
N MET A 54 22.22 10.30 -10.82
CA MET A 54 23.02 11.45 -10.38
C MET A 54 24.48 11.39 -10.88
N GLN A 55 25.03 10.18 -11.11
CA GLN A 55 26.40 9.97 -11.58
C GLN A 55 26.56 10.03 -13.12
N SER A 56 25.48 9.90 -13.89
CA SER A 56 25.56 9.84 -15.36
C SER A 56 25.89 11.20 -15.98
N GLU A 57 26.87 11.24 -16.88
CA GLU A 57 27.33 12.43 -17.60
C GLU A 57 26.23 13.02 -18.52
N ASN A 58 25.47 12.14 -19.20
CA ASN A 58 24.21 12.43 -19.86
C ASN A 58 23.05 12.06 -18.93
N ARG A 59 22.80 12.88 -17.90
CA ARG A 59 21.64 12.66 -17.02
C ARG A 59 20.39 12.54 -17.88
N ASP A 60 19.79 11.36 -17.93
CA ASP A 60 18.44 11.14 -18.49
C ASP A 60 17.38 11.72 -17.54
N VAL A 61 17.56 13.01 -17.19
CA VAL A 61 16.69 13.77 -16.29
C VAL A 61 15.27 13.67 -16.78
N LYS A 62 15.04 13.79 -18.09
CA LYS A 62 13.72 13.66 -18.69
C LYS A 62 13.06 12.32 -18.33
N THR A 63 13.75 11.19 -18.53
CA THR A 63 13.20 9.87 -18.18
C THR A 63 12.92 9.75 -16.69
N ALA A 64 13.77 10.32 -15.83
CA ALA A 64 13.52 10.32 -14.40
C ALA A 64 12.31 11.17 -13.99
N LEU A 65 12.15 12.35 -14.60
CA LEU A 65 10.98 13.20 -14.42
C LEU A 65 9.72 12.52 -14.91
N ASP A 66 9.78 11.78 -16.03
CA ASP A 66 8.65 11.01 -16.56
C ASP A 66 8.23 9.90 -15.60
N VAL A 67 9.18 9.12 -15.06
CA VAL A 67 8.92 8.07 -14.06
C VAL A 67 8.30 8.65 -12.80
N ILE A 68 8.87 9.74 -12.26
CA ILE A 68 8.35 10.38 -11.05
C ILE A 68 6.96 10.96 -11.30
N SER A 69 6.74 11.58 -12.46
CA SER A 69 5.43 12.15 -12.83
C SER A 69 4.36 11.07 -12.99
N ALA A 70 4.71 9.90 -13.54
CA ALA A 70 3.81 8.75 -13.59
C ALA A 70 3.43 8.27 -12.18
N ASN A 71 4.37 8.23 -11.24
CA ASN A 71 4.10 7.88 -9.84
C ASN A 71 3.23 8.94 -9.14
N ILE A 72 3.46 10.24 -9.39
CA ILE A 72 2.59 11.32 -8.89
C ILE A 72 1.17 11.12 -9.40
N SER A 73 0.99 10.88 -10.71
CA SER A 73 -0.32 10.66 -11.32
C SER A 73 -1.03 9.44 -10.74
N ALA A 74 -0.32 8.34 -10.53
CA ALA A 74 -0.89 7.14 -9.90
C ALA A 74 -1.33 7.43 -8.44
N ALA A 75 -0.52 8.18 -7.69
CA ALA A 75 -0.81 8.51 -6.29
C ALA A 75 -2.03 9.44 -6.18
N THR A 76 -2.10 10.48 -7.02
CA THR A 76 -3.26 11.38 -7.03
C THR A 76 -4.53 10.68 -7.49
N PHE A 77 -4.44 9.78 -8.48
CA PHE A 77 -5.57 8.95 -8.90
C PHE A 77 -6.11 8.10 -7.75
N LEU A 78 -5.25 7.35 -7.05
CA LEU A 78 -5.67 6.54 -5.91
C LEU A 78 -6.20 7.38 -4.75
N ALA A 79 -5.61 8.56 -4.50
CA ALA A 79 -6.13 9.52 -3.53
C ALA A 79 -7.56 9.94 -3.88
N SER A 80 -7.82 10.31 -5.13
CA SER A 80 -9.16 10.66 -5.60
C SER A 80 -10.15 9.51 -5.43
N VAL A 81 -9.76 8.27 -5.76
CA VAL A 81 -10.59 7.08 -5.52
C VAL A 81 -10.95 6.93 -4.03
N CYS A 82 -9.97 7.06 -3.13
CA CYS A 82 -10.20 6.98 -1.69
C CYS A 82 -11.17 8.07 -1.21
N LEU A 83 -11.03 9.30 -1.71
CA LEU A 83 -11.91 10.41 -1.37
C LEU A 83 -13.33 10.20 -1.90
N THR A 84 -13.47 9.73 -3.14
CA THR A 84 -14.77 9.41 -3.76
C THR A 84 -15.49 8.30 -3.00
N LEU A 85 -14.79 7.23 -2.61
CA LEU A 85 -15.36 6.15 -1.80
C LEU A 85 -15.79 6.65 -0.42
N SER A 86 -14.98 7.51 0.21
CA SER A 86 -15.31 8.14 1.49
C SER A 86 -16.58 8.99 1.39
N ALA A 87 -16.70 9.81 0.34
CA ALA A 87 -17.87 10.64 0.08
C ALA A 87 -19.11 9.80 -0.23
N LEU A 88 -18.97 8.73 -1.02
CA LEU A 88 -20.05 7.80 -1.34
C LEU A 88 -20.61 7.16 -0.07
N ILE A 89 -19.73 6.69 0.82
CA ILE A 89 -20.13 6.09 2.10
C ILE A 89 -20.80 7.14 3.00
N GLY A 90 -20.23 8.35 3.09
CA GLY A 90 -20.82 9.45 3.86
C GLY A 90 -22.22 9.83 3.38
N ALA A 91 -22.40 9.97 2.07
CA ALA A 91 -23.70 10.25 1.44
C ALA A 91 -24.69 9.09 1.67
N TRP A 92 -24.22 7.84 1.56
CA TRP A 92 -25.04 6.66 1.79
C TRP A 92 -25.61 6.61 3.22
N ILE A 93 -24.78 6.96 4.22
CA ILE A 93 -25.18 7.05 5.64
C ILE A 93 -26.18 8.20 5.85
N ALA A 94 -25.95 9.35 5.23
CA ALA A 94 -26.79 10.53 5.40
C ALA A 94 -28.22 10.36 4.85
N ASN A 95 -28.37 9.62 3.74
CA ASN A 95 -29.66 9.52 3.03
C ASN A 95 -30.58 8.39 3.49
N ASN A 96 -30.12 7.42 4.29
CA ASN A 96 -30.92 6.24 4.60
C ASN A 96 -31.02 6.01 6.12
N SER A 97 -32.12 6.45 6.72
CA SER A 97 -32.44 6.26 8.14
C SER A 97 -32.84 4.82 8.53
N ASN A 98 -33.18 3.96 7.55
CA ASN A 98 -33.71 2.60 7.78
C ASN A 98 -32.75 1.45 7.37
N ILE A 99 -31.44 1.71 7.19
CA ILE A 99 -30.46 0.71 6.67
C ILE A 99 -30.36 -0.54 7.55
N PHE A 100 -30.55 -0.42 8.87
CA PHE A 100 -30.33 -1.52 9.82
C PHE A 100 -31.32 -2.69 9.72
N GLN A 101 -32.30 -2.63 8.79
CA GLN A 101 -33.35 -3.63 8.62
C GLN A 101 -33.21 -4.51 7.35
N SER A 102 -32.15 -4.40 6.56
CA SER A 102 -32.01 -5.24 5.35
C SER A 102 -31.69 -6.71 5.66
N GLU A 103 -32.56 -7.62 5.21
CA GLU A 103 -32.43 -9.09 5.36
C GLU A 103 -31.20 -9.71 4.65
N LEU A 104 -30.53 -8.95 3.78
CA LEU A 104 -29.36 -9.40 3.03
C LEU A 104 -28.06 -9.47 3.87
N ILE A 105 -28.06 -8.88 5.07
CA ILE A 105 -26.88 -8.78 5.93
C ILE A 105 -26.83 -9.99 6.87
N TYR A 106 -25.88 -10.91 6.65
CA TYR A 106 -25.63 -12.02 7.56
C TYR A 106 -24.73 -11.56 8.72
N GLY A 107 -25.30 -11.32 9.91
CA GLY A 107 -24.55 -10.98 11.12
C GLY A 107 -25.35 -10.07 12.06
N ASP A 108 -24.71 -9.52 13.09
CA ASP A 108 -25.29 -8.54 14.00
C ASP A 108 -25.63 -7.23 13.26
N THR A 109 -26.93 -6.94 13.16
CA THR A 109 -27.49 -5.77 12.48
C THR A 109 -27.82 -4.62 13.42
N ARG A 110 -27.41 -4.70 14.70
CA ARG A 110 -27.65 -3.61 15.65
C ARG A 110 -27.12 -2.28 15.11
N PRO A 111 -27.88 -1.17 15.25
CA PRO A 111 -27.48 0.15 14.75
C PRO A 111 -26.08 0.58 15.18
N ALA A 112 -25.68 0.28 16.41
CA ALA A 112 -24.35 0.57 16.91
C ALA A 112 -23.25 -0.18 16.16
N THR A 113 -23.42 -1.49 15.93
CA THR A 113 -22.46 -2.35 15.23
C THR A 113 -22.28 -1.88 13.78
N MET A 114 -23.38 -1.56 13.11
CA MET A 114 -23.34 -1.08 11.73
C MET A 114 -22.70 0.32 11.61
N SER A 115 -22.95 1.25 12.56
CA SER A 115 -22.23 2.53 12.62
C SER A 115 -20.72 2.34 12.79
N ILE A 116 -20.29 1.38 13.62
CA ILE A 116 -18.86 1.04 13.79
C ILE A 116 -18.26 0.55 12.47
N LYS A 117 -18.96 -0.32 11.72
CA LYS A 117 -18.49 -0.79 10.39
C LYS A 117 -18.22 0.37 9.45
N TYR A 118 -19.17 1.30 9.34
CA TYR A 118 -19.06 2.48 8.48
C TYR A 118 -17.94 3.43 8.90
N ILE A 119 -17.88 3.81 10.17
CA ILE A 119 -16.86 4.73 10.68
C ILE A 119 -15.45 4.13 10.51
N THR A 120 -15.28 2.85 10.84
CA THR A 120 -13.98 2.18 10.69
C THR A 120 -13.53 2.12 9.23
N LEU A 121 -14.46 1.81 8.31
CA LEU A 121 -14.18 1.82 6.87
C LEU A 121 -13.81 3.22 6.36
N LEU A 122 -14.55 4.25 6.79
CA LEU A 122 -14.30 5.64 6.43
C LEU A 122 -12.92 6.10 6.90
N ILE A 123 -12.56 5.83 8.16
CA ILE A 123 -11.23 6.14 8.71
C ILE A 123 -10.14 5.48 7.87
N CYS A 124 -10.36 4.22 7.45
CA CYS A 124 -9.38 3.51 6.64
C CYS A 124 -9.17 4.14 5.26
N PHE A 125 -10.25 4.56 4.58
CA PHE A 125 -10.13 5.28 3.31
C PHE A 125 -9.49 6.67 3.46
N LEU A 126 -9.81 7.41 4.52
CA LEU A 126 -9.18 8.71 4.80
C LEU A 126 -7.69 8.58 5.13
N LEU A 127 -7.30 7.50 5.83
CA LEU A 127 -5.90 7.18 6.07
C LEU A 127 -5.19 6.88 4.75
N ALA A 128 -5.76 6.02 3.90
CA ALA A 128 -5.21 5.70 2.59
C ALA A 128 -5.07 6.96 1.71
N PHE A 129 -6.11 7.80 1.65
CA PHE A 129 -6.09 9.11 1.00
C PHE A 129 -4.91 9.96 1.48
N SER A 130 -4.78 10.12 2.80
CA SER A 130 -3.71 10.92 3.40
C SER A 130 -2.33 10.39 3.04
N CYS A 131 -2.14 9.06 3.04
CA CYS A 131 -0.90 8.43 2.62
C CYS A 131 -0.58 8.70 1.14
N PHE A 132 -1.56 8.59 0.24
CA PHE A 132 -1.33 8.88 -1.18
C PHE A 132 -1.04 10.35 -1.46
N VAL A 133 -1.68 11.28 -0.73
CA VAL A 133 -1.35 12.71 -0.80
C VAL A 133 0.09 12.97 -0.33
N GLN A 134 0.52 12.35 0.76
CA GLN A 134 1.91 12.47 1.22
C GLN A 134 2.89 11.84 0.23
N SER A 135 2.56 10.70 -0.36
CA SER A 135 3.36 10.07 -1.41
C SER A 135 3.56 11.02 -2.61
N ALA A 136 2.48 11.61 -3.12
CA ALA A 136 2.53 12.58 -4.21
C ALA A 136 3.39 13.80 -3.85
N ARG A 137 3.25 14.35 -2.62
CA ARG A 137 4.06 15.47 -2.14
C ARG A 137 5.57 15.16 -2.17
N TRP A 138 5.97 13.98 -1.68
CA TRP A 138 7.37 13.57 -1.69
C TRP A 138 7.92 13.35 -3.10
N PHE A 139 7.12 12.78 -4.00
CA PHE A 139 7.50 12.65 -5.41
C PHE A 139 7.61 14.01 -6.12
N ILE A 140 6.72 14.96 -5.85
CA ILE A 140 6.83 16.34 -6.34
C ILE A 140 8.12 16.98 -5.83
N HIS A 141 8.47 16.76 -4.56
CA HIS A 141 9.73 17.26 -4.00
C HIS A 141 10.95 16.65 -4.70
N ALA A 142 10.94 15.34 -4.95
CA ALA A 142 11.99 14.67 -5.72
C ALA A 142 12.11 15.23 -7.15
N ASN A 143 10.98 15.56 -7.78
CA ASN A 143 10.92 16.17 -9.11
C ASN A 143 11.67 17.52 -9.14
N TYR A 144 11.41 18.40 -8.17
CA TYR A 144 12.15 19.65 -8.03
C TYR A 144 13.66 19.42 -7.83
N LEU A 145 14.05 18.49 -6.95
CA LEU A 145 15.46 18.20 -6.69
C LEU A 145 16.20 17.69 -7.94
N ILE A 146 15.57 16.79 -8.72
CA ILE A 146 16.16 16.21 -9.92
C ILE A 146 16.23 17.23 -11.07
N SER A 147 15.24 18.12 -11.17
CA SER A 147 15.14 19.11 -12.24
C SER A 147 16.04 20.34 -12.07
N THR A 148 16.60 20.58 -10.87
CA THR A 148 17.33 21.83 -10.56
C THR A 148 18.75 21.80 -11.16
N PRO A 149 19.05 22.63 -12.18
CA PRO A 149 20.36 22.63 -12.83
C PRO A 149 21.44 23.25 -11.94
N GLY A 150 22.68 22.73 -12.02
CA GLY A 150 23.87 23.36 -11.42
C GLY A 150 23.92 23.39 -9.90
N SER A 151 23.02 22.69 -9.23
CA SER A 151 22.98 22.62 -7.77
C SER A 151 23.74 21.38 -7.28
N ASP A 152 24.62 21.57 -6.28
CA ASP A 152 25.38 20.51 -5.61
C ASP A 152 24.47 19.75 -4.63
N ILE A 153 23.31 19.31 -5.11
CA ILE A 153 22.32 18.58 -4.32
C ILE A 153 22.91 17.22 -3.99
N SER A 154 23.10 16.96 -2.69
CA SER A 154 23.51 15.63 -2.24
C SER A 154 22.51 14.59 -2.72
N THR A 155 23.04 13.54 -3.35
CA THR A 155 22.27 12.38 -3.86
C THR A 155 21.37 11.79 -2.76
N GLU A 156 21.80 11.88 -1.50
CA GLU A 156 21.05 11.43 -0.32
C GLU A 156 19.69 12.12 -0.15
N TYR A 157 19.56 13.41 -0.51
CA TYR A 157 18.28 14.10 -0.41
C TYR A 157 17.28 13.63 -1.46
N VAL A 158 17.75 13.36 -2.68
CA VAL A 158 16.93 12.81 -3.76
C VAL A 158 16.49 11.39 -3.40
N GLU A 159 17.42 10.57 -2.93
CA GLU A 159 17.14 9.21 -2.44
C GLU A 159 16.08 9.23 -1.35
N LEU A 160 16.25 10.08 -0.34
CA LEU A 160 15.30 10.22 0.76
C LEU A 160 13.91 10.60 0.26
N ALA A 161 13.81 11.56 -0.66
CA ALA A 161 12.53 11.99 -1.20
C ALA A 161 11.82 10.87 -1.98
N VAL A 162 12.55 10.15 -2.84
CA VAL A 162 11.98 9.03 -3.64
C VAL A 162 11.59 7.85 -2.75
N ILE A 163 12.42 7.50 -1.76
CA ILE A 163 12.14 6.41 -0.82
C ILE A 163 10.91 6.75 0.04
N ARG A 164 10.85 7.96 0.63
CA ARG A 164 9.70 8.39 1.43
C ARG A 164 8.41 8.41 0.63
N GLY A 165 8.44 8.87 -0.63
CA GLY A 165 7.31 8.80 -1.53
C GLY A 165 6.81 7.36 -1.75
N GLY A 166 7.73 6.44 -1.98
CA GLY A 166 7.44 5.01 -2.13
C GLY A 166 6.95 4.31 -0.85
N ASP A 167 7.44 4.71 0.32
CA ASP A 167 6.99 4.18 1.60
C ASP A 167 5.53 4.58 1.87
N PHE A 168 5.19 5.86 1.68
CA PHE A 168 3.81 6.34 1.83
C PHE A 168 2.86 5.67 0.83
N TRP A 169 3.31 5.45 -0.41
CA TRP A 169 2.56 4.69 -1.41
C TRP A 169 2.25 3.27 -0.92
N SER A 170 3.26 2.59 -0.39
CA SER A 170 3.15 1.22 0.11
C SER A 170 2.23 1.12 1.34
N VAL A 171 2.25 2.13 2.22
CA VAL A 171 1.32 2.21 3.36
C VAL A 171 -0.11 2.45 2.89
N GLY A 172 -0.30 3.34 1.90
CA GLY A 172 -1.60 3.63 1.31
C GLY A 172 -2.26 2.38 0.68
N LEU A 173 -1.48 1.60 -0.08
CA LEU A 173 -1.96 0.33 -0.64
C LEU A 173 -2.37 -0.68 0.44
N ARG A 174 -1.58 -0.81 1.51
CA ARG A 174 -1.93 -1.70 2.63
C ARG A 174 -3.17 -1.24 3.39
N ALA A 175 -3.37 0.07 3.54
CA ALA A 175 -4.61 0.61 4.08
C ALA A 175 -5.81 0.24 3.17
N LEU A 176 -5.69 0.35 1.84
CA LEU A 176 -6.74 -0.09 0.92
C LEU A 176 -7.07 -1.58 1.04
N TYR A 177 -6.06 -2.44 1.19
CA TYR A 177 -6.24 -3.88 1.41
C TYR A 177 -7.01 -4.19 2.69
N PHE A 178 -6.70 -3.45 3.76
CA PHE A 178 -7.45 -3.53 5.01
C PHE A 178 -8.89 -3.02 4.83
N ALA A 179 -9.08 -1.91 4.12
CA ALA A 179 -10.41 -1.37 3.79
C ALA A 179 -11.26 -2.38 3.00
N THR A 180 -10.68 -3.13 2.05
CA THR A 180 -11.38 -4.20 1.32
C THR A 180 -11.88 -5.29 2.27
N THR A 181 -11.07 -5.70 3.26
CA THR A 181 -11.49 -6.69 4.26
C THR A 181 -12.67 -6.16 5.09
N LEU A 182 -12.63 -4.89 5.49
CA LEU A 182 -13.73 -4.22 6.21
C LEU A 182 -14.98 -4.06 5.35
N LEU A 183 -14.84 -3.81 4.04
CA LEU A 183 -15.97 -3.73 3.12
C LEU A 183 -16.71 -5.07 3.05
N LEU A 184 -15.99 -6.18 3.07
CA LEU A 184 -16.61 -7.51 3.06
C LEU A 184 -17.31 -7.87 4.38
N TRP A 185 -16.99 -7.18 5.47
CA TRP A 185 -17.70 -7.31 6.74
C TRP A 185 -19.17 -6.84 6.68
N PHE A 186 -19.54 -6.06 5.68
CA PHE A 186 -20.95 -5.71 5.42
C PHE A 186 -21.76 -6.91 4.94
N PHE A 187 -21.14 -7.89 4.26
CA PHE A 187 -21.80 -9.13 3.85
C PHE A 187 -21.79 -10.20 4.96
N GLY A 188 -20.96 -10.02 5.98
CA GLY A 188 -20.95 -10.83 7.20
C GLY A 188 -19.56 -11.16 7.73
N PRO A 189 -19.47 -11.85 8.88
CA PRO A 189 -18.20 -12.22 9.51
C PRO A 189 -17.44 -13.30 8.72
N ILE A 190 -18.17 -14.18 8.03
CA ILE A 190 -17.58 -15.26 7.23
C ILE A 190 -16.78 -14.71 6.03
N PRO A 191 -17.37 -13.88 5.13
CA PRO A 191 -16.62 -13.31 4.02
C PRO A 191 -15.48 -12.39 4.49
N MET A 192 -15.67 -11.65 5.59
CA MET A 192 -14.58 -10.87 6.21
C MET A 192 -13.42 -11.76 6.64
N PHE A 193 -13.70 -12.85 7.37
CA PHE A 193 -12.65 -13.75 7.84
C PHE A 193 -11.94 -14.44 6.68
N ALA A 194 -12.70 -14.98 5.72
CA ALA A 194 -12.13 -15.61 4.53
C ALA A 194 -11.21 -14.65 3.76
N THR A 195 -11.61 -13.39 3.62
CA THR A 195 -10.77 -12.39 2.95
C THR A 195 -9.62 -11.91 3.79
N SER A 196 -9.72 -11.83 5.11
CA SER A 196 -8.57 -11.57 5.98
C SER A 196 -7.46 -12.63 5.81
N VAL A 197 -7.84 -13.91 5.80
CA VAL A 197 -6.88 -15.02 5.59
C VAL A 197 -6.30 -14.96 4.18
N THR A 198 -7.16 -14.80 3.17
CA THR A 198 -6.72 -14.69 1.76
C THR A 198 -5.77 -13.52 1.58
N MET A 199 -6.05 -12.36 2.19
CA MET A 199 -5.21 -11.18 2.09
C MET A 199 -3.86 -11.38 2.75
N VAL A 200 -3.81 -12.00 3.93
CA VAL A 200 -2.54 -12.33 4.59
C VAL A 200 -1.73 -13.32 3.75
N VAL A 201 -2.36 -14.33 3.16
CA VAL A 201 -1.67 -15.28 2.27
C VAL A 201 -1.11 -14.56 1.04
N LEU A 202 -1.91 -13.74 0.36
CA LEU A 202 -1.47 -12.97 -0.80
C LEU A 202 -0.32 -12.02 -0.44
N LEU A 203 -0.45 -11.26 0.65
CA LEU A 203 0.60 -10.36 1.12
C LEU A 203 1.85 -11.12 1.51
N HIS A 204 1.73 -12.28 2.15
CA HIS A 204 2.87 -13.12 2.49
C HIS A 204 3.63 -13.60 1.25
N TYR A 205 2.91 -14.02 0.19
CA TYR A 205 3.55 -14.37 -1.08
C TYR A 205 4.22 -13.15 -1.71
N LEU A 206 3.53 -12.01 -1.78
CA LEU A 206 4.07 -10.79 -2.37
C LEU A 206 5.29 -10.28 -1.60
N ASP A 207 5.26 -10.26 -0.26
CA ASP A 207 6.33 -9.72 0.58
C ASP A 207 7.54 -10.68 0.73
N ASN A 208 7.37 -11.99 0.47
CA ASN A 208 8.46 -12.98 0.54
C ASN A 208 9.03 -13.42 -0.81
N ASP A 209 8.45 -13.03 -1.95
CA ASP A 209 9.00 -13.40 -3.27
C ASP A 209 10.31 -12.65 -3.64
N THR A 210 10.97 -12.02 -2.67
CA THR A 210 12.31 -11.43 -2.80
C THR A 210 13.36 -12.42 -3.26
N THR A 211 13.22 -13.71 -2.92
CA THR A 211 14.12 -14.78 -3.38
C THR A 211 14.07 -14.98 -4.89
N SER A 212 12.91 -14.85 -5.53
CA SER A 212 12.81 -15.02 -6.99
C SER A 212 13.38 -13.81 -7.73
N LEU A 213 13.18 -12.60 -7.20
CA LEU A 213 13.75 -11.36 -7.74
C LEU A 213 15.28 -11.37 -7.68
N THR A 214 15.84 -11.82 -6.55
CA THR A 214 17.30 -11.96 -6.36
C THR A 214 17.88 -12.97 -7.34
N LYS A 215 17.22 -14.13 -7.51
CA LYS A 215 17.62 -15.17 -8.48
C LYS A 215 17.56 -14.67 -9.92
N LYS A 216 16.51 -13.95 -10.31
CA LYS A 216 16.40 -13.33 -11.64
C LYS A 216 17.51 -12.30 -11.88
N ARG A 217 17.87 -11.49 -10.88
CA ARG A 217 18.93 -10.48 -11.00
C ARG A 217 20.32 -11.12 -11.12
N SER A 218 20.59 -12.19 -10.37
CA SER A 218 21.81 -12.99 -10.49
C SER A 218 21.96 -13.59 -11.90
N HIS A 219 20.92 -14.25 -12.41
CA HIS A 219 20.92 -14.79 -13.77
C HIS A 219 21.13 -13.71 -14.85
N ARG A 220 20.52 -12.53 -14.70
CA ARG A 220 20.72 -11.42 -15.64
C ARG A 220 22.18 -10.93 -15.64
N LYS A 221 22.79 -10.77 -14.47
CA LYS A 221 24.22 -10.39 -14.35
C LYS A 221 25.13 -11.42 -15.01
N GLU A 222 24.87 -12.70 -14.80
CA GLU A 222 25.66 -13.77 -15.38
C GLU A 222 25.53 -13.84 -16.91
N LYS A 223 24.32 -13.61 -17.44
CA LYS A 223 24.09 -13.51 -18.88
C LYS A 223 24.83 -12.31 -19.49
N LEU A 224 24.86 -11.16 -18.82
CA LEU A 224 25.58 -9.97 -19.29
C LEU A 224 27.09 -10.21 -19.37
N LYS A 225 27.68 -10.81 -18.32
CA LYS A 225 29.11 -11.18 -18.31
C LYS A 225 29.49 -12.10 -19.46
N ARG A 226 28.66 -13.11 -19.75
CA ARG A 226 28.91 -14.02 -20.88
C ARG A 226 28.83 -13.32 -22.24
N LEU A 227 28.01 -12.28 -22.37
CA LEU A 227 27.93 -11.49 -23.61
C LEU A 227 29.15 -10.59 -23.77
N GLU A 228 29.68 -10.03 -22.68
CA GLU A 228 30.92 -9.24 -22.67
C GLU A 228 32.15 -10.10 -22.96
N GLU A 229 32.16 -11.40 -22.62
CA GLU A 229 33.25 -12.33 -22.96
C GLU A 229 33.25 -12.78 -24.43
N ILE A 230 32.17 -12.54 -25.18
CA ILE A 230 32.01 -12.96 -26.59
C ILE A 230 32.34 -11.81 -27.57
N ILE A 231 32.44 -10.57 -27.08
CA ILE A 231 32.75 -9.36 -27.85
C ILE A 231 34.23 -9.02 -27.67
#